data_AF-A0A2H0WP72-F1
#
_entry.id   AF-A0A2H0WP72-F1
#
_cell.length_a   1.000
_cell.length_b   1.000
_cell.length_c   1.000
_cell.angle_alpha   90.00
_cell.angle_beta   90.00
_cell.angle_gamma   90.00
#
_symmetry.space_group_name_H-M   'P 1'
#
loop_
_entity.id
_entity.type
_entity.pdbx_description
1 polymer ?
#
loop_
_entity_poly.entity_id
_entity_poly.type
_entity_poly.pdbx_seq_one_letter_code
_entity_poly.pdbx_strand_id
1 'polypeptide(L)'
;MNNLFLPEEINALENMALGFKEKTIEAVNTAQNPFEKALIVHFMIPYIQPYTDGNKRTARMLTNAILLAHNLFPLSYRSVNEEEFKMALILFYEQISIYKMKKLFIEQVEFANKTYFR
;
A
#
# COMPACT_ATOMS: atom_id res chain seq x y z
N MET A 1 7.79 -6.67 37.81
CA MET A 1 8.19 -7.51 36.66
C MET A 1 9.48 -6.94 36.13
N ASN A 2 10.56 -7.74 36.09
CA ASN A 2 11.78 -7.32 35.38
C ASN A 2 11.43 -7.20 33.89
N ASN A 3 11.99 -6.19 33.22
CA ASN A 3 11.75 -5.97 31.81
C ASN A 3 12.24 -7.19 31.02
N LEU A 4 11.38 -7.80 30.20
CA LEU A 4 11.70 -9.02 29.43
C LEU A 4 12.72 -8.76 28.33
N PHE A 5 12.92 -7.50 27.96
CA PHE A 5 13.83 -7.05 26.91
C PHE A 5 14.73 -5.93 27.41
N LEU A 6 15.96 -5.93 26.91
CA LEU A 6 16.92 -4.85 27.13
C LEU A 6 16.59 -3.66 26.21
N PRO A 7 16.88 -2.40 26.62
CA PRO A 7 16.63 -1.22 25.80
C PRO A 7 17.23 -1.31 24.39
N GLU A 8 18.42 -1.88 24.25
CA GLU A 8 19.10 -2.10 22.97
C GLU A 8 18.35 -3.05 22.02
N GLU A 9 17.65 -4.06 22.55
CA GLU A 9 16.85 -5.00 21.77
C GLU A 9 15.62 -4.28 21.19
N ILE A 10 14.99 -3.42 21.99
CA ILE A 10 13.87 -2.57 21.54
C ILE A 10 14.35 -1.58 20.48
N ASN A 11 15.48 -0.89 20.74
CA ASN A 11 16.06 0.05 19.77
C ASN A 11 16.39 -0.62 18.42
N ALA A 12 16.88 -1.86 18.42
CA ALA A 12 17.15 -2.61 17.21
C ALA A 12 15.87 -2.88 16.38
N LEU A 13 14.77 -3.23 17.05
CA LEU A 13 13.47 -3.44 16.41
C LEU A 13 12.90 -2.14 15.82
N GLU A 14 13.02 -1.02 16.56
CA GLU A 14 12.59 0.29 16.09
C GLU A 14 13.38 0.74 14.85
N ASN A 15 14.70 0.57 14.85
CA ASN A 15 15.55 0.87 13.69
C ASN A 15 15.20 0.01 12.47
N MET A 16 14.87 -1.26 12.68
CA MET A 16 14.40 -2.13 11.59
C MET A 16 13.09 -1.61 10.99
N ALA A 17 12.13 -1.21 11.84
CA ALA A 17 10.86 -0.64 11.38
C ALA A 17 11.05 0.68 10.61
N LEU A 18 11.95 1.56 11.10
CA LEU A 18 12.31 2.81 10.42
C LEU A 18 12.90 2.55 9.03
N GLY A 19 13.77 1.54 8.89
CA GLY A 19 14.37 1.17 7.60
C GLY A 19 13.34 0.78 6.53
N PHE A 20 12.25 0.11 6.90
CA PHE A 20 11.17 -0.20 5.94
C PHE A 20 10.41 1.04 5.48
N LYS A 21 10.19 1.99 6.41
CA LYS A 21 9.54 3.26 6.11
C LYS A 21 10.38 4.12 5.17
N GLU A 22 11.66 4.27 5.43
CA GLU A 22 12.58 5.04 4.59
C GLU A 22 12.68 4.48 3.17
N LYS A 23 12.85 3.16 3.03
CA LYS A 23 12.85 2.48 1.73
C LYS A 23 11.55 2.68 0.97
N THR A 24 10.41 2.67 1.67
CA THR A 24 9.11 2.93 1.05
C THR A 24 9.03 4.36 0.50
N ILE A 25 9.48 5.35 1.28
CA ILE A 25 9.50 6.76 0.86
C ILE A 25 10.42 6.95 -0.36
N GLU A 26 11.61 6.37 -0.32
CA GLU A 26 12.58 6.42 -1.43
C GLU A 26 11.97 5.82 -2.71
N ALA A 27 11.37 4.63 -2.63
CA ALA A 27 10.72 3.98 -3.77
C ALA A 27 9.61 4.84 -4.38
N VAL A 28 8.76 5.46 -3.56
CA VAL A 28 7.70 6.36 -4.05
C VAL A 28 8.28 7.60 -4.74
N ASN A 29 9.32 8.20 -4.16
CA ASN A 29 9.92 9.43 -4.68
C ASN A 29 10.70 9.19 -5.99
N THR A 30 11.35 8.04 -6.11
CA THR A 30 12.14 7.65 -7.29
C THR A 30 11.29 7.14 -8.46
N ALA A 31 10.15 6.49 -8.19
CA ALA A 31 9.23 6.01 -9.22
C ALA A 31 8.79 7.18 -10.14
N GLN A 32 8.91 7.01 -11.46
CA GLN A 32 8.52 8.04 -12.43
C GLN A 32 7.09 7.86 -12.95
N ASN A 33 6.60 6.62 -12.98
CA ASN A 33 5.25 6.32 -13.43
C ASN A 33 4.23 6.61 -12.31
N PRO A 34 3.20 7.45 -12.54
CA PRO A 34 2.18 7.74 -11.54
C PRO A 34 1.44 6.49 -11.02
N PHE A 35 1.21 5.50 -11.89
CA PHE A 35 0.59 4.23 -11.48
C PHE A 35 1.49 3.43 -10.55
N GLU A 36 2.81 3.45 -10.78
CA GLU A 36 3.78 2.80 -9.92
C GLU A 36 3.82 3.47 -8.54
N LYS A 37 3.90 4.81 -8.50
CA LYS A 37 3.80 5.57 -7.23
C LYS A 37 2.52 5.21 -6.47
N ALA A 38 1.38 5.22 -7.17
CA ALA A 38 0.08 4.90 -6.61
C ALA A 38 0.01 3.46 -6.09
N LEU A 39 0.59 2.49 -6.82
CA LEU A 39 0.67 1.08 -6.43
C LEU A 39 1.50 0.88 -5.16
N ILE A 40 2.68 1.51 -5.11
CA ILE A 40 3.58 1.42 -3.95
C ILE A 40 2.87 1.93 -2.70
N VAL A 41 2.29 3.13 -2.73
CA VAL A 41 1.60 3.68 -1.54
C VAL A 41 0.37 2.85 -1.15
N HIS A 42 -0.34 2.30 -2.14
CA HIS A 42 -1.56 1.53 -1.89
C HIS A 42 -1.27 0.27 -1.07
N PHE A 43 -0.12 -0.37 -1.28
CA PHE A 43 0.22 -1.65 -0.64
C PHE A 43 1.24 -1.54 0.48
N MET A 44 2.23 -0.66 0.36
CA MET A 44 3.28 -0.56 1.37
C MET A 44 2.80 0.14 2.63
N ILE A 45 1.93 1.15 2.54
CA ILE A 45 1.41 1.83 3.76
C ILE A 45 0.61 0.86 4.64
N PRO A 46 -0.33 0.04 4.12
CA PRO A 46 -1.01 -0.96 4.94
C PRO A 46 -0.10 -2.10 5.42
N TYR A 47 1.02 -2.36 4.73
CA TYR A 47 1.99 -3.38 5.12
C TYR A 47 2.88 -2.93 6.28
N ILE A 48 3.49 -1.73 6.19
CA ILE A 48 4.40 -1.22 7.22
C ILE A 48 3.67 -0.60 8.41
N GLN A 49 2.35 -0.34 8.28
CA GLN A 49 1.46 0.17 9.33
C GLN A 49 2.03 1.34 10.15
N PRO A 50 2.35 2.49 9.51
CA PRO A 50 3.04 3.59 10.19
C PRO A 50 2.16 4.35 11.21
N TYR A 51 0.85 4.07 11.24
CA TYR A 51 -0.11 4.70 12.16
C TYR A 51 -0.78 3.65 13.04
N THR A 52 -1.21 4.05 14.24
CA THR A 52 -1.97 3.20 15.17
C THR A 52 -3.29 2.69 14.58
N ASP A 53 -3.96 3.53 13.79
CA ASP A 53 -5.15 3.17 13.01
C ASP A 53 -5.17 3.99 11.71
N GLY A 54 -5.96 3.55 10.73
CA GLY A 54 -6.23 4.32 9.53
C GLY A 54 -5.32 4.00 8.34
N ASN A 55 -4.31 3.14 8.50
CA ASN A 55 -3.33 2.79 7.46
C ASN A 55 -3.97 2.52 6.08
N LYS A 56 -5.01 1.69 6.02
CA LYS A 56 -5.73 1.36 4.77
C LYS A 56 -6.48 2.56 4.19
N ARG A 57 -7.05 3.43 5.04
CA ARG A 57 -7.77 4.65 4.63
C ARG A 57 -6.77 5.67 4.07
N THR A 58 -5.67 5.90 4.79
CA THR A 58 -4.59 6.79 4.37
C THR A 58 -3.95 6.34 3.06
N ALA A 59 -3.68 5.04 2.92
CA ALA A 59 -3.16 4.47 1.68
C ALA A 59 -4.06 4.76 0.48
N ARG A 60 -5.37 4.45 0.58
CA ARG A 60 -6.33 4.73 -0.49
C ARG A 60 -6.45 6.22 -0.83
N MET A 61 -6.45 7.07 0.20
CA MET A 61 -6.52 8.52 0.01
C MET A 61 -5.29 9.03 -0.74
N LEU A 62 -4.08 8.60 -0.35
CA LEU A 62 -2.84 8.98 -1.03
C LEU A 62 -2.72 8.39 -2.44
N THR A 63 -3.13 7.13 -2.64
CA THR A 63 -3.24 6.52 -3.98
C THR A 63 -4.06 7.41 -4.91
N ASN A 64 -5.27 7.81 -4.47
CA ASN A 64 -6.15 8.64 -5.29
C ASN A 64 -5.63 10.08 -5.43
N ALA A 65 -4.98 10.65 -4.41
CA ALA A 65 -4.34 11.96 -4.53
C ALA A 65 -3.23 11.97 -5.57
N ILE A 66 -2.39 10.93 -5.63
CA ILE A 66 -1.33 10.77 -6.65
C ILE A 66 -1.97 10.68 -8.04
N LEU A 67 -2.98 9.82 -8.22
CA LEU A 67 -3.63 9.66 -9.52
C LEU A 67 -4.27 10.98 -9.99
N LEU A 68 -5.02 11.66 -9.12
CA LEU A 68 -5.65 12.94 -9.43
C LEU A 68 -4.63 14.03 -9.76
N ALA A 69 -3.50 14.10 -9.04
CA ALA A 69 -2.42 15.05 -9.32
C ALA A 69 -1.80 14.86 -10.71
N HIS A 70 -1.94 13.68 -11.29
CA HIS A 70 -1.49 13.34 -12.64
C HIS A 70 -2.64 13.26 -13.67
N ASN A 71 -3.81 13.85 -13.39
CA ASN A 71 -5.01 13.83 -14.25
C ASN A 71 -5.51 12.41 -14.59
N LEU A 72 -5.31 11.45 -13.68
CA LEU A 72 -5.82 10.08 -13.79
C LEU A 72 -7.06 9.91 -12.91
N PHE A 73 -7.91 8.95 -13.27
CA PHE A 73 -9.11 8.68 -12.48
C PHE A 73 -8.78 8.09 -11.11
N PRO A 74 -9.50 8.50 -10.05
CA PRO A 74 -9.36 7.88 -8.73
C PRO A 74 -9.92 6.47 -8.77
N LEU A 75 -9.40 5.58 -7.91
CA LEU A 75 -9.83 4.19 -7.84
C LEU A 75 -10.84 3.98 -6.70
N SER A 76 -11.76 3.05 -6.93
CA SER A 76 -12.66 2.51 -5.92
C SER A 76 -12.60 0.99 -5.96
N TYR A 77 -12.47 0.37 -4.78
CA TYR A 77 -12.44 -1.09 -4.64
C TYR A 77 -13.79 -1.67 -4.22
N ARG A 78 -14.87 -0.88 -4.31
CA ARG A 78 -16.22 -1.30 -3.86
C ARG A 78 -16.79 -2.47 -4.66
N SER A 79 -16.40 -2.60 -5.92
CA SER A 79 -16.81 -3.68 -6.83
C SER A 79 -15.91 -4.91 -6.76
N VAL A 80 -14.82 -4.87 -5.97
CA VAL A 80 -13.90 -6.00 -5.85
C VAL A 80 -14.48 -7.04 -4.90
N ASN A 81 -14.43 -8.30 -5.29
CA ASN A 81 -14.85 -9.41 -4.45
C ASN A 81 -13.96 -9.48 -3.19
N GLU A 82 -14.59 -9.55 -2.01
CA GLU A 82 -13.88 -9.52 -0.73
C GLU A 82 -12.96 -10.73 -0.53
N GLU A 83 -13.35 -11.93 -1.00
CA GLU A 83 -12.52 -13.13 -0.93
C GLU A 83 -11.30 -13.01 -1.82
N GLU A 84 -11.45 -12.48 -3.03
CA GLU A 84 -10.32 -12.24 -3.94
C GLU A 84 -9.32 -11.26 -3.34
N PHE A 85 -9.80 -10.17 -2.72
CA PHE A 85 -8.96 -9.20 -2.06
C PHE A 85 -8.21 -9.82 -0.85
N LYS A 86 -8.91 -10.62 -0.03
CA LYS A 86 -8.29 -11.36 1.09
C LYS A 86 -7.23 -12.33 0.61
N MET A 87 -7.50 -13.08 -0.46
CA MET A 87 -6.54 -14.02 -1.04
C MET A 87 -5.30 -13.31 -1.61
N ALA A 88 -5.48 -12.13 -2.20
CA ALA A 88 -4.37 -11.33 -2.69
C ALA A 88 -3.51 -10.78 -1.53
N LEU A 89 -4.14 -10.37 -0.41
CA LEU A 89 -3.44 -9.98 0.81
C LEU A 89 -2.65 -11.13 1.44
N ILE A 90 -3.26 -12.30 1.60
CA ILE A 90 -2.59 -13.50 2.16
C ILE A 90 -1.37 -13.84 1.33
N LEU A 91 -1.51 -13.89 0.00
CA LEU A 91 -0.39 -14.19 -0.88
C LEU A 91 0.76 -13.18 -0.70
N PHE A 92 0.44 -11.91 -0.53
CA PHE A 92 1.44 -10.89 -0.30
C PHE A 92 2.11 -11.02 1.08
N TYR A 93 1.35 -11.30 2.15
CA TYR A 93 1.93 -11.37 3.50
C TYR A 93 2.73 -12.66 3.73
N GLU A 94 2.33 -13.78 3.13
CA GLU A 94 2.99 -15.07 3.32
C GLU A 94 4.16 -15.29 2.35
N GLN A 95 4.08 -14.74 1.13
CA GLN A 95 5.05 -15.03 0.06
C GLN A 95 5.71 -13.77 -0.53
N ILE A 96 5.37 -12.57 -0.04
CA ILE A 96 5.86 -11.28 -0.57
C ILE A 96 5.54 -11.11 -2.08
N SER A 97 4.57 -11.88 -2.59
CA SER A 97 4.21 -11.85 -4.00
C SER A 97 3.15 -10.79 -4.28
N ILE A 98 3.53 -9.73 -5.00
CA ILE A 98 2.64 -8.64 -5.38
C ILE A 98 1.72 -8.96 -6.56
N TYR A 99 1.83 -10.16 -7.15
CA TYR A 99 1.21 -10.47 -8.44
C TYR A 99 -0.31 -10.27 -8.47
N LYS A 100 -1.02 -10.86 -7.50
CA LYS A 100 -2.49 -10.73 -7.40
C LYS A 100 -2.93 -9.30 -7.07
N MET A 101 -2.18 -8.65 -6.19
CA MET A 101 -2.45 -7.27 -5.78
C MET A 101 -2.29 -6.29 -6.94
N LYS A 102 -1.21 -6.43 -7.73
CA LYS A 102 -1.02 -5.67 -8.98
C LYS A 102 -2.15 -5.91 -9.97
N LYS A 103 -2.59 -7.17 -10.13
CA LYS A 103 -3.71 -7.51 -11.02
C LYS A 103 -5.00 -6.77 -10.60
N LEU A 104 -5.38 -6.84 -9.33
CA LEU A 104 -6.55 -6.13 -8.80
C LEU A 104 -6.45 -4.62 -9.01
N PHE A 105 -5.27 -4.02 -8.81
CA PHE A 105 -5.05 -2.60 -9.06
C PHE A 105 -5.30 -2.22 -10.54
N ILE A 106 -4.74 -2.99 -11.49
CA ILE A 106 -4.92 -2.75 -12.92
C ILE A 106 -6.40 -2.87 -13.30
N GLU A 107 -7.09 -3.88 -12.79
CA GLU A 107 -8.53 -4.07 -13.03
C GLU A 107 -9.36 -2.87 -12.55
N GLN A 108 -9.00 -2.27 -11.40
CA GLN A 108 -9.68 -1.06 -10.93
C GLN A 108 -9.35 0.18 -11.78
N VAL A 109 -8.12 0.31 -12.27
CA VAL A 109 -7.76 1.36 -13.23
C VAL A 109 -8.59 1.23 -14.52
N GLU A 110 -8.69 0.02 -15.07
CA GLU A 110 -9.50 -0.23 -16.24
C GLU A 110 -10.99 0.03 -16.00
N PHE A 111 -11.52 -0.40 -14.84
CA PHE A 111 -12.90 -0.18 -14.46
C PHE A 111 -13.23 1.32 -14.38
N ALA A 112 -12.37 2.12 -13.73
CA ALA A 112 -12.55 3.57 -13.61
C ALA A 112 -12.58 4.25 -14.99
N ASN A 113 -11.59 3.94 -15.84
CA ASN A 113 -11.52 4.43 -17.23
C ASN A 113 -12.76 4.08 -18.06
N LYS A 114 -13.33 2.89 -17.84
CA LYS A 114 -14.51 2.43 -18.57
C LYS A 114 -15.82 3.02 -18.02
N THR A 115 -15.88 3.55 -16.80
CA THR A 115 -17.18 3.76 -16.12
C THR A 115 -17.45 5.19 -15.70
N TYR A 116 -16.44 5.96 -15.29
CA TYR A 116 -16.71 7.20 -14.52
C TYR A 116 -17.24 8.36 -15.35
N PHE A 117 -16.93 8.41 -16.65
CA PHE A 117 -17.29 9.54 -17.50
C PHE A 117 -17.76 9.08 -18.89
N ARG A 118 -18.59 8.04 -18.90
CA ARG A 118 -19.41 7.68 -20.07
C ARG A 118 -20.73 8.44 -20.07
#